data_AF-H3NDG0-F1
#
_entry.id   AF-H3NDG0-F1
#
_cell.length_a   1.000
_cell.length_b   1.000
_cell.length_c   1.000
_cell.angle_alpha   90.00
_cell.angle_beta   90.00
_cell.angle_gamma   90.00
#
_symmetry.space_group_name_H-M   'P 1'
#
loop_
_entity.id
_entity.type
_entity.pdbx_description
1 polymer ?
#
loop_
_entity_poly.entity_id
_entity_poly.type
_entity_poly.pdbx_seq_one_letter_code
_entity_poly.pdbx_strand_id
1 'polypeptide(L)'
;MNYTRNGATIMARLDRGDNIMESLTAIAEAEAIKAGSVSAIGAVDKAIISYFLIDEQRYDTQTFEEPFEVLSLNGTLTTVDGKPHQHVHIVLGRSDFSTIGGHLQEATVNITLEMHITILDETVTRSEDDTFDIQTLHFN
;
A
#
# COMPACT_ATOMS: atom_id res chain seq x y z
N MET A 1 8.01 4.56 13.30
CA MET A 1 8.46 4.92 11.93
C MET A 1 9.59 5.97 11.93
N ASN A 2 10.57 5.83 11.02
CA ASN A 2 11.56 6.84 10.64
C ASN A 2 11.88 6.76 9.13
N TYR A 3 12.28 7.85 8.46
CA TYR A 3 12.63 7.82 7.03
C TYR A 3 13.71 8.82 6.64
N THR A 4 14.30 8.61 5.47
CA THR A 4 15.22 9.55 4.80
C THR A 4 14.81 9.77 3.36
N ARG A 5 15.13 10.94 2.81
CA ARG A 5 14.87 11.33 1.42
C ARG A 5 16.17 11.70 0.72
N ASN A 6 16.33 11.21 -0.52
CA ASN A 6 17.36 11.63 -1.44
C ASN A 6 16.74 11.87 -2.82
N GLY A 7 16.60 13.14 -3.21
CA GLY A 7 15.95 13.53 -4.46
C GLY A 7 14.52 13.00 -4.56
N ALA A 8 14.29 12.15 -5.57
CA ALA A 8 13.00 11.52 -5.85
C ALA A 8 12.79 10.18 -5.13
N THR A 9 13.66 9.79 -4.20
CA THR A 9 13.56 8.51 -3.48
C THR A 9 13.47 8.74 -1.98
N ILE A 10 12.55 8.03 -1.33
CA ILE A 10 12.44 7.92 0.12
C ILE A 10 12.69 6.46 0.51
N MET A 11 13.42 6.28 1.61
CA MET A 11 13.52 4.98 2.29
C MET A 11 13.01 5.15 3.71
N ALA A 12 12.03 4.34 4.10
CA ALA A 12 11.37 4.39 5.39
C ALA A 12 11.50 3.04 6.11
N ARG A 13 11.64 3.11 7.43
CA ARG A 13 11.53 1.98 8.35
C ARG A 13 10.30 2.20 9.21
N LEU A 14 9.37 1.25 9.17
CA LEU A 14 8.25 1.17 10.09
C LEU A 14 8.63 0.21 11.22
N ASP A 15 8.23 0.57 12.43
CA ASP A 15 8.52 -0.17 13.65
C ASP A 15 7.31 -1.04 14.03
N ARG A 16 7.51 -1.99 14.94
CA ARG A 16 6.41 -2.83 15.46
C ARG A 16 5.24 -1.97 15.96
N GLY A 17 4.02 -2.34 15.54
CA GLY A 17 2.77 -1.67 15.86
C GLY A 17 2.37 -0.58 14.87
N ASP A 18 3.27 -0.15 13.97
CA ASP A 18 2.92 0.81 12.93
C ASP A 18 1.93 0.18 11.93
N ASN A 19 0.91 0.94 11.53
CA ASN A 19 0.01 0.60 10.44
C ASN A 19 0.65 1.04 9.11
N ILE A 20 0.77 0.12 8.15
CA ILE A 20 1.47 0.36 6.87
C ILE A 20 0.79 1.47 6.05
N MET A 21 -0.54 1.43 5.95
CA MET A 21 -1.30 2.37 5.12
C MET A 21 -1.32 3.77 5.75
N GLU A 22 -1.50 3.85 7.07
CA GLU A 22 -1.41 5.14 7.79
C GLU A 22 -0.01 5.75 7.68
N SER A 23 1.04 4.93 7.84
CA SER A 23 2.44 5.37 7.71
C SER A 23 2.74 5.89 6.30
N LEU A 24 2.27 5.17 5.27
CA LEU A 24 2.43 5.58 3.88
C LEU A 24 1.66 6.89 3.59
N THR A 25 0.45 7.05 4.15
CA THR A 25 -0.31 8.31 4.10
C THR A 25 0.49 9.45 4.72
N ALA A 26 1.01 9.25 5.94
CA ALA A 26 1.74 10.26 6.68
C ALA A 26 3.00 10.73 5.94
N ILE A 27 3.75 9.81 5.31
CA ILE A 27 4.90 10.17 4.48
C ILE A 27 4.44 10.97 3.25
N ALA A 28 3.38 10.53 2.57
CA ALA A 28 2.88 11.22 1.38
C ALA A 28 2.41 12.66 1.69
N GLU A 29 1.75 12.87 2.84
CA GLU A 29 1.36 14.19 3.31
C GLU A 29 2.57 15.06 3.70
N ALA A 30 3.49 14.52 4.49
CA ALA A 30 4.66 15.25 4.98
C ALA A 30 5.57 15.73 3.83
N GLU A 31 5.70 14.93 2.77
CA GLU A 31 6.55 15.22 1.62
C GLU A 31 5.79 15.79 0.41
N ALA A 32 4.49 16.05 0.58
CA ALA A 32 3.58 16.55 -0.45
C ALA A 32 3.65 15.75 -1.77
N ILE A 33 3.69 14.42 -1.65
CA ILE A 33 3.82 13.49 -2.80
C ILE A 33 2.51 13.48 -3.58
N LYS A 34 2.57 13.83 -4.86
CA LYS A 34 1.40 13.86 -5.76
C LYS A 34 1.24 12.61 -6.61
N ALA A 35 2.36 11.96 -6.91
CA ALA A 35 2.42 10.74 -7.68
C ALA A 35 3.69 9.96 -7.32
N GLY A 36 3.63 8.64 -7.37
CA GLY A 36 4.79 7.79 -7.13
C GLY A 36 4.47 6.31 -7.09
N SER A 37 5.52 5.50 -6.94
CA SER A 37 5.42 4.08 -6.67
C SER A 37 5.98 3.76 -5.29
N VAL A 38 5.45 2.70 -4.68
CA VAL A 38 5.91 2.17 -3.40
C VAL A 38 6.25 0.69 -3.55
N SER A 39 7.34 0.26 -2.92
CA SER A 39 7.64 -1.15 -2.68
C SER A 39 8.12 -1.36 -1.25
N ALA A 40 7.84 -2.53 -0.67
CA ALA A 40 8.32 -2.85 0.67
C ALA A 40 8.45 -4.35 0.93
N ILE A 41 9.25 -4.69 1.94
CA ILE A 41 9.39 -6.01 2.56
C ILE A 41 9.42 -5.87 4.08
N GLY A 42 9.14 -6.93 4.83
CA GLY A 42 9.11 -6.85 6.29
C GLY A 42 8.31 -7.97 6.93
N ALA A 43 7.75 -7.74 8.12
CA ALA A 43 6.90 -8.70 8.80
C ALA A 43 5.70 -8.03 9.48
N VAL A 44 4.54 -8.67 9.40
CA VAL A 44 3.25 -8.21 9.95
C VAL A 44 2.61 -9.30 10.82
N ASP A 45 1.71 -8.96 11.73
CA ASP A 45 0.93 -9.91 12.54
C ASP A 45 -0.58 -9.79 12.34
N LYS A 46 -0.99 -8.77 11.57
CA LYS A 46 -2.36 -8.58 11.12
C LYS A 46 -2.35 -8.03 9.70
N ALA A 47 -3.23 -8.55 8.85
CA ALA A 47 -3.50 -8.01 7.53
C ALA A 47 -4.98 -8.16 7.15
N ILE A 48 -5.53 -7.14 6.51
CA ILE A 48 -6.87 -7.15 5.91
C ILE A 48 -6.66 -7.07 4.39
N ILE A 49 -7.08 -8.12 3.69
CA ILE A 49 -6.88 -8.28 2.24
C ILE A 49 -8.22 -8.42 1.57
N SER A 50 -8.39 -7.73 0.45
CA SER A 50 -9.58 -7.81 -0.40
C SER A 50 -9.28 -8.41 -1.77
N TYR A 51 -10.29 -9.07 -2.34
CA TYR A 51 -10.33 -9.52 -3.73
C TYR A 51 -11.62 -9.01 -4.37
N PHE A 52 -11.53 -8.41 -5.56
CA PHE A 52 -12.72 -7.88 -6.25
C PHE A 52 -13.40 -8.98 -7.06
N LEU A 53 -14.65 -9.30 -6.71
CA LEU A 53 -15.49 -10.26 -7.42
C LEU A 53 -16.22 -9.53 -8.56
N ILE A 54 -15.75 -9.73 -9.80
CA ILE A 54 -16.25 -9.00 -10.98
C ILE A 54 -17.75 -9.23 -11.21
N ASP A 55 -18.21 -10.48 -11.14
CA ASP A 55 -19.61 -10.84 -11.40
C ASP A 55 -20.59 -10.22 -10.40
N GLU A 56 -20.10 -9.94 -9.18
CA GLU A 56 -20.89 -9.38 -8.08
C GLU A 56 -20.59 -7.90 -7.82
N GLN A 57 -19.61 -7.32 -8.55
CA GLN A 57 -19.09 -5.96 -8.39
C GLN A 57 -18.86 -5.58 -6.91
N ARG A 58 -18.29 -6.49 -6.12
CA ARG A 58 -18.00 -6.26 -4.69
C ARG A 58 -16.66 -6.84 -4.28
N TYR A 59 -16.10 -6.29 -3.22
CA TYR A 59 -14.92 -6.85 -2.57
C TYR A 59 -15.30 -7.98 -1.60
N ASP A 60 -14.66 -9.13 -1.77
CA ASP A 60 -14.55 -10.14 -0.72
C ASP A 60 -13.34 -9.80 0.15
N THR A 61 -13.56 -9.57 1.44
CA THR A 61 -12.54 -9.04 2.35
C THR A 61 -12.33 -9.99 3.51
N GLN A 62 -11.07 -10.32 3.77
CA GLN A 62 -10.69 -11.26 4.82
C GLN A 62 -9.62 -10.65 5.72
N THR A 63 -9.81 -10.84 7.03
CA THR A 63 -8.82 -10.50 8.06
C THR A 63 -8.01 -11.73 8.42
N PHE A 64 -6.70 -11.56 8.47
CA PHE A 64 -5.73 -12.57 8.90
C PHE A 64 -4.96 -12.04 10.11
N GLU A 65 -4.99 -12.78 11.22
CA GLU A 65 -4.34 -12.42 12.49
C GLU A 65 -3.35 -13.54 12.91
N GLU A 66 -2.21 -13.57 12.24
CA GLU A 66 -1.09 -14.49 12.50
C GLU A 66 0.22 -13.83 12.01
N PRO A 67 1.40 -14.28 12.46
CA PRO A 67 2.67 -13.74 11.96
C PRO A 67 2.91 -14.10 10.48
N PHE A 68 3.22 -13.09 9.68
CA PHE A 68 3.60 -13.24 8.28
C PHE A 68 4.89 -12.50 7.95
N GLU A 69 5.65 -13.06 7.00
CA GLU A 69 6.63 -12.30 6.23
C GLU A 69 5.92 -11.55 5.10
N VAL A 70 6.17 -10.26 4.95
CA VAL A 70 5.80 -9.47 3.78
C VAL A 70 6.84 -9.73 2.70
N LEU A 71 6.56 -10.71 1.84
CA LEU A 71 7.47 -11.12 0.77
C LEU A 71 7.55 -10.09 -0.35
N SER A 72 6.45 -9.37 -0.58
CA SER A 72 6.37 -8.30 -1.56
C SER A 72 5.17 -7.41 -1.26
N LEU A 73 5.39 -6.12 -1.14
CA LEU A 73 4.37 -5.09 -1.18
C LEU A 73 4.68 -4.17 -2.35
N ASN A 74 3.72 -3.90 -3.23
CA ASN A 74 3.88 -2.95 -4.33
C ASN A 74 2.62 -2.11 -4.49
N GLY A 75 2.80 -0.85 -4.88
CA GLY A 75 1.66 0.03 -5.11
C GLY A 75 2.01 1.35 -5.76
N THR A 76 0.98 2.18 -5.85
CA THR A 76 1.08 3.56 -6.35
C THR A 76 0.56 4.54 -5.31
N LEU A 77 1.21 5.70 -5.27
CA LEU A 77 0.70 6.92 -4.63
C LEU A 77 0.16 7.84 -5.71
N THR A 78 -1.04 8.37 -5.50
CA THR A 78 -1.71 9.35 -6.36
C THR A 78 -2.42 10.38 -5.49
N THR A 79 -3.17 11.30 -6.09
CA THR A 79 -4.06 12.19 -5.35
C THR A 79 -5.51 12.10 -5.83
N VAL A 80 -6.46 12.23 -4.90
CA VAL A 80 -7.90 12.38 -5.18
C VAL A 80 -8.37 13.57 -4.35
N ASP A 81 -9.00 14.56 -4.99
CA ASP A 81 -9.41 15.82 -4.35
C ASP A 81 -8.28 16.50 -3.55
N GLY A 82 -7.05 16.43 -4.07
CA GLY A 82 -5.86 17.01 -3.45
C GLY A 82 -5.33 16.26 -2.22
N LYS A 83 -5.93 15.13 -1.85
CA LYS A 83 -5.47 14.27 -0.75
C LYS A 83 -4.70 13.05 -1.27
N PRO A 84 -3.69 12.54 -0.56
CA PRO A 84 -3.01 11.30 -0.95
C PRO A 84 -3.97 10.12 -1.04
N HIS A 85 -3.80 9.32 -2.06
CA HIS A 85 -4.52 8.07 -2.28
C HIS A 85 -3.52 6.97 -2.58
N GLN A 86 -3.65 5.84 -1.87
CA GLN A 86 -2.78 4.69 -2.01
C GLN A 86 -3.53 3.55 -2.69
N HIS A 87 -2.83 2.83 -3.56
CA HIS A 87 -3.30 1.58 -4.09
C HIS A 87 -2.18 0.55 -3.98
N VAL A 88 -2.33 -0.39 -3.05
CA VAL A 88 -1.25 -1.29 -2.63
C VAL A 88 -1.75 -2.73 -2.67
N HIS A 89 -0.92 -3.61 -3.23
CA HIS A 89 -1.10 -5.05 -3.18
C HIS A 89 0.03 -5.68 -2.37
N ILE A 90 -0.25 -6.81 -1.74
CA ILE A 90 0.68 -7.50 -0.85
C ILE A 90 0.70 -9.01 -1.13
N VAL A 91 1.87 -9.63 -0.93
CA VAL A 91 2.06 -11.07 -0.81
C VAL A 91 2.67 -11.35 0.56
N LEU A 92 2.01 -12.21 1.32
CA LEU A 92 2.37 -12.63 2.66
C LEU A 92 2.79 -14.10 2.66
N GLY A 93 3.91 -14.41 3.30
CA GLY A 93 4.41 -15.75 3.54
C GLY A 93 4.06 -16.22 4.95
N ARG A 94 3.47 -17.40 5.06
CA ARG A 94 3.19 -18.08 6.33
C ARG A 94 4.40 -18.84 6.85
N SER A 95 4.32 -19.27 8.10
CA SER A 95 5.32 -20.14 8.75
C SER A 95 5.52 -21.50 8.07
N ASP A 96 4.52 -21.99 7.32
CA ASP A 96 4.60 -23.20 6.50
C ASP A 96 5.11 -22.95 5.07
N PHE A 97 5.58 -21.74 4.79
CA PHE A 97 6.01 -21.24 3.47
C PHE A 97 4.92 -21.17 2.40
N SER A 98 3.64 -21.38 2.76
CA SER A 98 2.52 -21.04 1.89
C SER A 98 2.35 -19.53 1.78
N THR A 99 1.66 -19.07 0.73
CA THR A 99 1.43 -17.65 0.50
C THR A 99 -0.05 -17.31 0.41
N ILE A 100 -0.36 -16.08 0.82
CA ILE A 100 -1.62 -15.39 0.52
C ILE A 100 -1.30 -14.00 -0.01
N GLY A 101 -2.24 -13.39 -0.71
CA GLY A 101 -2.05 -12.04 -1.22
C GLY A 101 -3.29 -11.49 -1.89
N GLY A 102 -3.26 -10.19 -2.16
CA GLY A 102 -4.37 -9.48 -2.78
C GLY A 102 -4.24 -7.97 -2.60
N HIS A 103 -5.37 -7.28 -2.72
CA HIS A 103 -5.45 -5.84 -2.47
C HIS A 103 -5.37 -5.57 -0.96
N LEU A 104 -4.40 -4.77 -0.52
CA LEU A 104 -4.16 -4.48 0.89
C LEU A 104 -5.08 -3.35 1.36
N GLN A 105 -5.93 -3.63 2.34
CA GLN A 105 -6.72 -2.61 3.04
C GLN A 105 -5.94 -2.07 4.25
N GLU A 106 -5.33 -2.96 5.03
CA GLU A 106 -4.65 -2.62 6.26
C GLU A 106 -3.64 -3.70 6.63
N ALA A 107 -2.50 -3.34 7.23
CA ALA A 107 -1.62 -4.29 7.88
C ALA A 107 -0.81 -3.64 9.01
N THR A 108 -0.54 -4.41 10.07
CA THR A 108 0.18 -3.97 11.27
C THR A 108 1.55 -4.64 11.33
N VAL A 109 2.61 -3.85 11.46
CA VAL A 109 3.99 -4.35 11.50
C VAL A 109 4.26 -5.11 12.80
N ASN A 110 4.85 -6.30 12.71
CA ASN A 110 5.18 -7.15 13.86
C ASN A 110 6.64 -7.02 14.31
N ILE A 111 7.57 -6.81 13.36
CA ILE A 111 9.00 -6.69 13.63
C ILE A 111 9.52 -5.36 13.07
N THR A 112 9.63 -5.28 11.75
CA THR A 112 10.02 -4.09 10.99
C THR A 112 9.43 -4.21 9.58
N LEU A 113 9.27 -3.07 8.91
CA LEU A 113 9.01 -3.03 7.48
C LEU A 113 9.89 -1.97 6.84
N GLU A 114 10.61 -2.36 5.79
CA GLU A 114 11.49 -1.51 5.01
C GLU A 114 10.79 -1.16 3.70
N MET A 115 10.56 0.12 3.50
CA MET A 115 9.77 0.67 2.42
C MET A 115 10.60 1.62 1.57
N HIS A 116 10.45 1.50 0.25
CA HIS A 116 10.98 2.41 -0.74
C HIS A 116 9.83 3.13 -1.43
N ILE A 117 9.95 4.45 -1.59
CA ILE A 117 9.01 5.25 -2.35
C ILE A 117 9.79 5.99 -3.43
N THR A 118 9.36 5.86 -4.68
CA THR A 118 9.86 6.64 -5.81
C THR A 118 8.82 7.68 -6.18
N ILE A 119 9.20 8.95 -6.11
CA ILE A 119 8.35 10.11 -6.37
C ILE A 119 8.42 10.45 -7.85
N LEU A 120 7.27 10.72 -8.45
CA LEU A 120 7.17 11.29 -9.79
C LEU A 120 6.95 12.81 -9.68
N ASP A 121 7.64 13.58 -10.50
CA ASP A 121 7.47 15.05 -10.58
C ASP A 121 6.29 15.41 -11.49
N GLU A 122 5.12 14.88 -11.16
CA GLU A 122 3.87 15.09 -11.86
C GLU A 122 2.68 14.92 -10.91
N THR A 123 1.48 15.20 -11.39
CA THR A 123 0.24 14.90 -10.67
C THR A 123 -0.53 13.85 -11.43
N VAL A 124 -0.76 12.71 -10.80
CA VAL A 124 -1.62 11.65 -11.30
C VAL A 124 -2.83 11.58 -10.38
N THR A 125 -4.02 11.67 -10.95
CA THR A 125 -5.28 11.58 -10.23
C THR A 125 -5.95 10.23 -10.48
N ARG A 126 -7.13 10.03 -9.91
CA ARG A 126 -7.99 8.90 -10.25
C ARG A 126 -9.37 9.38 -10.68
N SER A 127 -9.99 8.61 -11.56
CA SER A 127 -11.37 8.79 -12.00
C SER A 127 -12.09 7.45 -11.95
N GLU A 128 -13.40 7.52 -11.78
CA GLU A 128 -14.28 6.34 -11.79
C GLU A 128 -14.27 5.68 -13.17
N ASP A 129 -14.27 4.35 -13.17
CA ASP A 129 -14.47 3.53 -14.36
C ASP A 129 -15.96 3.19 -14.49
N ASP A 130 -16.56 3.60 -15.61
CA ASP A 130 -18.00 3.45 -15.88
C ASP A 130 -18.47 1.98 -15.97
N THR A 131 -17.55 1.02 -16.08
CA THR A 131 -17.88 -0.40 -16.24
C THR A 131 -17.87 -1.13 -14.90
N PHE A 132 -16.93 -0.81 -14.03
CA PHE A 132 -16.67 -1.58 -12.81
C PHE A 132 -16.85 -0.81 -11.50
N ASP A 133 -17.19 0.50 -11.55
CA ASP A 133 -17.34 1.35 -10.35
C ASP A 133 -16.08 1.32 -9.47
N ILE A 134 -14.91 1.43 -10.13
CA ILE A 134 -13.60 1.46 -9.47
C ILE A 134 -12.81 2.70 -9.89
N GLN A 135 -11.91 3.15 -9.03
CA GLN A 135 -11.05 4.30 -9.29
C GLN A 135 -9.78 3.87 -10.03
N THR A 136 -9.62 4.28 -11.29
CA THR A 136 -8.44 3.99 -12.13
C THR A 136 -7.53 5.20 -12.25
N LEU A 137 -6.28 5.00 -12.69
CA LEU A 137 -5.33 6.10 -12.86
C LEU A 137 -5.78 7.01 -14.01
N HIS A 138 -5.78 8.32 -13.76
CA HIS A 138 -6.04 9.35 -14.76
C HIS A 138 -4.78 10.21 -14.94
N PHE A 139 -4.33 10.33 -16.20
CA PHE A 139 -3.17 11.11 -16.60
C PHE A 139 -3.64 12.38 -17.32
N ASN A 140 -2.98 13.51 -17.05
CA ASN A 140 -3.27 14.79 -17.72
C ASN A 140 -2.77 14.83 -19.16
#